data_AF-A0A519SRH7-F1
#
_entry.id   AF-A0A519SRH7-F1
#
_cell.length_a   1.000
_cell.length_b   1.000
_cell.length_c   1.000
_cell.angle_alpha   90.00
_cell.angle_beta   90.00
_cell.angle_gamma   90.00
#
_symmetry.space_group_name_H-M   'P 1'
#
loop_
_entity.id
_entity.type
_entity.pdbx_description
1 polymer ?
#
loop_
_entity_poly.entity_id
_entity_poly.type
_entity_poly.pdbx_seq_one_letter_code
_entity_poly.pdbx_strand_id
1 'polypeptide(L)'
;MDRPFKIFPSIGYKNSQFQIISKVDNLELIFILNDKIEKVVIANSDFPTILNKIDTPGSYQITCVFEGEAYEQILEVKDAIRLGTSEFKSAFVFDDCDFSVLLMNDRMLIYDEINNTVLTENYISPTNII
;
A
#
# COMPACT_ATOMS: atom_id res chain seq x y z
N MET A 1 -4.66 -20.38 -19.53
CA MET A 1 -5.94 -19.70 -19.22
C MET A 1 -5.61 -18.30 -18.78
N ASP A 2 -6.21 -17.32 -19.45
CA ASP A 2 -5.88 -15.93 -19.29
C ASP A 2 -6.82 -15.30 -18.26
N ARG A 3 -6.30 -14.79 -17.14
CA ARG A 3 -7.16 -14.27 -16.06
C ARG A 3 -7.79 -12.93 -16.50
N PRO A 4 -9.06 -12.67 -16.19
CA PRO A 4 -9.75 -11.44 -16.61
C PRO A 4 -9.19 -10.19 -15.91
N PHE A 5 -8.54 -10.36 -14.74
CA PHE A 5 -7.85 -9.29 -14.04
C PHE A 5 -6.57 -9.75 -13.35
N LYS A 6 -5.75 -8.77 -12.97
CA LYS A 6 -4.64 -8.95 -12.03
C LYS A 6 -4.38 -7.68 -11.24
N ILE A 7 -4.16 -7.83 -9.93
CA ILE A 7 -3.83 -6.71 -9.04
C ILE A 7 -2.33 -6.71 -8.72
N PHE A 8 -1.71 -5.53 -8.77
CA PHE A 8 -0.30 -5.31 -8.45
C PHE A 8 -0.09 -4.13 -7.49
N PRO A 9 0.87 -4.20 -6.57
CA PRO A 9 1.52 -5.43 -6.13
C PRO A 9 0.51 -6.36 -5.42
N SER A 10 0.81 -7.66 -5.33
CA SER A 10 -0.02 -8.61 -4.57
C SER A 10 0.22 -8.57 -3.06
N ILE A 11 1.28 -7.86 -2.63
CA ILE A 11 1.61 -7.59 -1.23
C ILE A 11 1.93 -6.10 -1.13
N GLY A 12 1.25 -5.41 -0.22
CA GLY A 12 1.44 -3.99 0.03
C GLY A 12 1.26 -3.62 1.49
N TYR A 13 1.23 -2.32 1.74
CA TYR A 13 1.12 -1.69 3.04
C TYR A 13 -0.12 -0.78 3.06
N LYS A 14 -0.55 -0.31 4.23
CA LYS A 14 -1.73 0.57 4.38
C LYS A 14 -1.74 1.76 3.41
N ASN A 15 -0.57 2.34 3.16
CA ASN A 15 -0.38 3.51 2.29
C ASN A 15 0.16 3.15 0.88
N SER A 16 0.10 1.88 0.49
CA SER A 16 0.52 1.47 -0.86
C SER A 16 -0.55 1.76 -1.89
N GLN A 17 -0.09 2.17 -3.07
CA GLN A 17 -0.91 2.25 -4.27
C GLN A 17 -0.97 0.87 -4.94
N PHE A 18 -2.17 0.42 -5.29
CA PHE A 18 -2.42 -0.80 -6.04
C PHE A 18 -2.98 -0.46 -7.42
N GLN A 19 -2.60 -1.24 -8.42
CA GLN A 19 -3.05 -1.14 -9.79
C GLN A 19 -3.80 -2.41 -10.15
N ILE A 20 -5.00 -2.24 -10.67
CA ILE A 20 -5.83 -3.32 -11.18
C ILE A 20 -5.76 -3.25 -12.69
N ILE A 21 -5.20 -4.29 -13.30
CA ILE A 21 -5.21 -4.46 -14.75
C ILE A 21 -6.36 -5.39 -15.09
N SER A 22 -7.35 -4.89 -15.82
CA SER A 22 -8.45 -5.68 -16.38
C SER A 22 -8.23 -5.93 -17.87
N LYS A 23 -8.72 -7.05 -18.39
CA LYS A 23 -8.76 -7.33 -19.83
C LYS A 23 -10.09 -6.97 -20.48
N VAL A 24 -11.09 -6.64 -19.66
CA VAL A 24 -12.44 -6.32 -20.10
C VAL A 24 -12.97 -5.09 -19.38
N ASP A 25 -13.93 -4.43 -20.01
CA ASP A 25 -14.58 -3.26 -19.45
C ASP A 25 -15.67 -3.63 -18.44
N ASN A 26 -15.89 -2.72 -17.49
CA ASN A 26 -16.89 -2.85 -16.43
C ASN A 26 -16.78 -4.15 -15.62
N LEU A 27 -15.56 -4.65 -15.39
CA LEU A 27 -15.34 -5.82 -14.57
C LEU A 27 -15.54 -5.47 -13.09
N GLU A 28 -16.54 -6.07 -12.46
CA GLU A 28 -16.80 -5.89 -11.03
C GLU A 28 -15.89 -6.80 -10.19
N LEU A 29 -15.08 -6.16 -9.32
CA LEU A 29 -14.18 -6.83 -8.39
C LEU A 29 -14.66 -6.61 -6.97
N ILE A 30 -14.91 -7.70 -6.25
CA ILE A 30 -15.39 -7.70 -4.87
C ILE A 30 -14.22 -8.02 -3.95
N PHE A 31 -13.90 -7.12 -3.03
CA PHE A 31 -12.85 -7.26 -2.04
C PHE A 31 -13.46 -7.78 -0.73
N ILE A 32 -13.07 -9.00 -0.35
CA ILE A 32 -13.58 -9.69 0.83
C ILE A 32 -12.46 -9.78 1.87
N LEU A 33 -12.75 -9.39 3.10
CA LEU A 33 -11.86 -9.55 4.26
C LEU A 33 -12.66 -10.18 5.41
N ASN A 34 -12.14 -11.26 6.01
CA ASN A 34 -12.82 -11.97 7.11
C ASN A 34 -14.29 -12.29 6.79
N ASP A 35 -14.54 -12.86 5.61
CA ASP A 35 -15.87 -13.22 5.08
C ASP A 35 -16.87 -12.05 4.93
N LYS A 36 -16.38 -10.80 4.94
CA LYS A 36 -17.19 -9.60 4.71
C LYS A 36 -16.73 -8.84 3.47
N ILE A 37 -17.70 -8.34 2.71
CA ILE A 37 -17.43 -7.44 1.59
C ILE A 37 -17.00 -6.09 2.17
N GLU A 38 -15.75 -5.73 1.95
CA GLU A 38 -15.17 -4.45 2.36
C GLU A 38 -15.32 -3.38 1.28
N LYS A 39 -15.22 -3.78 0.01
CA LYS A 39 -15.24 -2.85 -1.12
C LYS A 39 -15.63 -3.55 -2.43
N VAL A 40 -16.26 -2.80 -3.32
CA VAL A 40 -16.47 -3.20 -4.72
C VAL A 40 -15.79 -2.16 -5.62
N VAL A 41 -15.06 -2.62 -6.62
CA VAL A 41 -14.32 -1.78 -7.57
C VAL A 41 -14.67 -2.21 -8.99
N ILE A 42 -14.98 -1.25 -9.85
CA ILE A 42 -15.19 -1.51 -11.28
C ILE A 42 -13.89 -1.19 -12.01
N ALA A 43 -13.36 -2.17 -12.75
CA ALA A 43 -12.16 -2.04 -13.55
C ALA A 43 -12.46 -2.05 -15.05
N ASN A 44 -11.66 -1.31 -15.82
CA ASN A 44 -11.78 -1.20 -17.27
C ASN A 44 -10.50 -1.64 -17.97
N SER A 45 -10.61 -1.99 -19.25
CA SER A 45 -9.50 -2.56 -20.03
C SER A 45 -8.54 -1.50 -20.57
N ASP A 46 -9.04 -0.28 -20.84
CA ASP A 46 -8.24 0.80 -21.44
C ASP A 46 -7.11 1.28 -20.54
N PHE A 47 -7.35 1.37 -19.23
CA PHE A 47 -6.39 1.91 -18.26
C PHE A 47 -6.44 1.15 -16.94
N PRO A 48 -5.30 0.94 -16.26
CA PRO A 48 -5.28 0.36 -14.93
C PRO A 48 -6.11 1.18 -13.94
N THR A 49 -7.01 0.52 -13.22
CA THR A 49 -7.73 1.15 -12.12
C THR A 49 -6.82 1.30 -10.92
N ILE A 50 -6.71 2.51 -10.41
CA ILE A 50 -5.79 2.84 -9.31
C ILE A 50 -6.52 2.85 -7.97
N LEU A 51 -5.98 2.12 -7.00
CA LEU A 51 -6.38 2.17 -5.60
C LEU A 51 -5.25 2.78 -4.77
N ASN A 52 -5.41 4.02 -4.32
CA ASN A 52 -4.33 4.75 -3.64
C ASN A 52 -4.07 4.28 -2.19
N LYS A 53 -5.05 3.64 -1.55
CA LYS A 53 -4.98 3.23 -0.14
C LYS A 53 -5.97 2.11 0.17
N ILE A 54 -5.57 1.22 1.08
CA ILE A 54 -6.46 0.26 1.75
C ILE A 54 -6.22 0.40 3.26
N ASP A 55 -7.22 0.93 3.98
CA ASP A 55 -7.08 1.32 5.39
C ASP A 55 -6.95 0.14 6.34
N THR A 56 -7.67 -0.94 6.07
CA THR A 56 -7.72 -2.13 6.92
C THR A 56 -6.63 -3.12 6.46
N PRO A 57 -5.66 -3.48 7.31
CA PRO A 57 -4.71 -4.53 7.02
C PRO A 57 -5.39 -5.91 7.01
N GLY A 58 -4.84 -6.82 6.22
CA GLY A 58 -5.27 -8.21 6.17
C GLY A 58 -5.08 -8.86 4.81
N SER A 59 -5.48 -10.12 4.73
CA SER A 59 -5.48 -10.90 3.49
C SER A 59 -6.84 -10.78 2.82
N TYR A 60 -6.92 -9.99 1.77
CA TYR A 60 -8.13 -9.82 0.97
C TYR A 60 -8.24 -10.94 -0.06
N GLN A 61 -9.42 -11.52 -0.17
CA GLN A 61 -9.82 -12.34 -1.31
C GLN A 61 -10.57 -11.43 -2.29
N ILE A 62 -10.02 -11.24 -3.49
CA ILE A 62 -10.67 -10.49 -4.55
C ILE A 62 -11.29 -11.48 -5.51
N THR A 63 -12.61 -11.38 -5.68
CA THR A 63 -13.38 -12.27 -6.55
C THR A 63 -14.04 -11.49 -7.68
N CYS A 64 -14.13 -12.09 -8.86
CA CYS A 64 -14.96 -11.61 -9.96
C CYS A 64 -15.62 -12.76 -10.69
N VAL A 65 -16.72 -12.48 -11.40
CA VAL A 65 -17.34 -13.45 -12.31
C VAL A 65 -17.15 -12.94 -13.73
N PHE A 66 -16.56 -13.78 -14.57
CA PHE A 66 -16.36 -13.49 -15.99
C PHE A 66 -16.73 -14.72 -16.82
N GLU A 67 -17.60 -14.54 -17.81
CA GLU A 67 -18.09 -15.63 -18.69
C GLU A 67 -18.67 -16.85 -17.93
N GLY A 68 -19.24 -16.62 -16.75
CA GLY A 68 -19.83 -17.68 -15.91
C GLY A 68 -18.83 -18.42 -15.02
N GLU A 69 -17.54 -18.07 -15.08
CA GLU A 69 -16.50 -18.60 -14.20
C GLU A 69 -16.12 -17.58 -13.12
N ALA A 70 -15.88 -18.08 -11.90
CA ALA A 70 -15.39 -17.27 -10.79
C ALA A 70 -13.86 -17.27 -10.79
N TYR A 71 -13.28 -16.07 -10.72
CA TYR A 71 -11.84 -15.86 -10.65
C TYR A 71 -11.46 -15.19 -9.34
N GLU A 72 -10.33 -15.63 -8.78
CA GLU A 72 -9.88 -15.16 -7.48
C GLU A 72 -8.40 -14.76 -7.48
N GLN A 73 -8.10 -13.72 -6.71
CA GLN A 73 -6.74 -13.33 -6.38
C GLN A 73 -6.65 -12.92 -4.91
N ILE A 74 -5.58 -13.34 -4.23
CA ILE A 74 -5.25 -12.89 -2.88
C ILE A 74 -4.40 -11.61 -2.94
N LEU A 75 -4.73 -10.65 -2.09
CA LEU A 75 -3.97 -9.42 -1.86
C LEU A 75 -3.66 -9.29 -0.37
N GLU A 76 -2.38 -9.21 -0.02
CA GLU A 76 -1.95 -9.03 1.37
C GLU A 76 -1.66 -7.54 1.65
N VAL A 77 -2.34 -6.97 2.63
CA VAL A 77 -2.10 -5.60 3.12
C VAL A 77 -1.53 -5.67 4.53
N LYS A 78 -0.26 -5.31 4.69
CA LYS A 78 0.44 -5.34 5.98
C LYS A 78 0.08 -4.15 6.85
N ASP A 79 0.02 -4.38 8.16
CA ASP A 79 -0.20 -3.33 9.17
C ASP A 79 1.08 -2.54 9.43
N ALA A 80 1.54 -1.82 8.42
CA ALA A 80 2.66 -0.90 8.51
C ALA A 80 2.48 0.22 7.48
N ILE A 81 3.19 1.33 7.69
CA ILE A 81 3.27 2.45 6.75
C ILE A 81 4.63 2.39 6.06
N ARG A 82 4.63 2.32 4.73
CA ARG A 82 5.85 2.34 3.92
C ARG A 82 6.24 3.77 3.59
N LEU A 83 7.29 4.29 4.22
CA LEU A 83 7.82 5.64 3.97
C LEU A 83 8.84 5.64 2.81
N GLY A 84 8.35 5.34 1.60
CA GLY A 84 9.14 5.35 0.38
C GLY A 84 9.76 4.00 -0.02
N THR A 85 10.73 4.04 -0.94
CA THR A 85 11.35 2.83 -1.53
C THR A 85 12.60 2.36 -0.80
N SER A 86 13.14 3.16 0.11
CA SER A 86 14.42 2.93 0.79
C SER A 86 14.26 1.98 1.99
N GLU A 87 15.35 1.29 2.32
CA GLU A 87 15.41 0.41 3.49
C GLU A 87 15.62 1.24 4.77
N PHE A 88 14.93 0.86 5.83
CA PHE A 88 15.10 1.44 7.17
C PHE A 88 16.52 1.20 7.68
N LYS A 89 17.24 2.26 8.08
CA LYS A 89 18.63 2.16 8.57
C LYS A 89 18.71 2.12 10.10
N SER A 90 18.08 3.09 10.77
CA SER A 90 18.06 3.19 12.23
C SER A 90 16.99 4.19 12.69
N ALA A 91 16.43 3.98 13.88
CA ALA A 91 15.58 4.95 14.57
C ALA A 91 16.21 5.28 15.92
N PHE A 92 16.12 6.55 16.30
CA PHE A 92 16.52 7.04 17.61
C PHE A 92 15.29 7.62 18.29
N VAL A 93 14.89 6.98 19.39
CA VAL A 93 13.78 7.44 20.24
C VAL A 93 14.41 8.11 21.45
N PHE A 94 14.00 9.34 21.73
CA PHE A 94 14.46 10.12 22.88
C PHE A 94 13.28 10.25 23.85
N ASP A 95 13.47 9.86 25.11
CA ASP A 95 12.37 9.70 26.07
C ASP A 95 11.56 10.99 26.36
N ASP A 96 12.12 12.18 26.10
CA ASP A 96 11.47 13.50 26.28
C ASP A 96 11.43 14.30 24.96
N CYS A 97 11.05 13.65 23.85
CA CYS A 97 10.95 14.34 22.56
C CYS A 97 9.61 14.07 21.89
N ASP A 98 8.91 15.15 21.53
CA ASP A 98 7.66 15.12 20.74
C ASP A 98 7.89 14.71 19.27
N PHE A 99 9.14 14.37 18.92
CA PHE A 99 9.54 14.05 17.56
C PHE A 99 10.18 12.67 17.47
N SER A 100 9.71 11.88 16.51
CA SER A 100 10.32 10.64 16.07
C SER A 100 11.27 10.90 14.90
N VAL A 101 12.55 10.55 15.03
CA VAL A 101 13.55 10.71 13.97
C VAL A 101 13.83 9.37 13.28
N LEU A 102 13.47 9.29 11.99
CA LEU A 102 13.70 8.11 11.16
C LEU A 102 14.80 8.38 10.13
N LEU A 103 15.86 7.58 10.19
CA LEU A 103 16.98 7.67 9.28
C LEU A 103 16.83 6.65 8.14
N MET A 104 16.71 7.17 6.91
CA MET A 104 16.73 6.36 5.69
C MET A 104 18.11 6.51 5.01
N ASN A 105 18.41 5.67 4.01
CA ASN A 105 19.69 5.77 3.30
C ASN A 105 19.86 7.09 2.52
N ASP A 106 18.75 7.66 2.04
CA ASP A 106 18.70 8.79 1.11
C ASP A 106 18.21 10.10 1.76
N ARG A 107 17.63 10.04 2.96
CA ARG A 107 16.98 11.18 3.63
C ARG A 107 16.73 10.92 5.11
N MET A 108 16.42 11.98 5.83
CA MET A 108 15.92 11.92 7.21
C MET A 108 14.46 12.37 7.25
N LEU A 109 13.64 11.62 7.99
CA LEU A 109 12.25 11.98 8.25
C LEU A 109 12.11 12.34 9.73
N ILE A 110 11.48 13.48 10.01
CA ILE A 110 11.15 13.91 11.37
C ILE A 110 9.62 13.91 11.47
N TYR A 111 9.08 13.03 12.32
CA TYR A 111 7.65 12.93 12.57
C TYR A 111 7.32 13.69 13.85
N ASP A 112 6.51 14.74 13.74
CA ASP A 112 5.93 15.47 14.86
C ASP A 112 4.73 14.67 15.39
N GLU A 113 4.88 14.08 16.57
CA GLU A 113 3.86 13.22 17.19
C GLU A 113 2.67 14.01 17.74
N ILE A 114 2.86 15.29 18.10
CA ILE A 114 1.78 16.15 18.62
C ILE A 114 0.87 16.57 17.47
N ASN A 115 1.46 17.09 16.39
CA ASN A 115 0.71 17.66 15.27
C ASN A 115 0.41 16.64 14.17
N ASN A 116 0.92 15.40 14.28
CA ASN A 116 0.83 14.35 13.27
C ASN A 116 1.31 14.80 11.88
N THR A 117 2.43 15.52 11.84
CA THR A 117 3.02 16.03 10.58
C THR A 117 4.39 15.41 10.32
N VAL A 118 4.73 15.23 9.05
CA VAL A 118 6.03 14.69 8.62
C VAL A 118 6.83 15.81 7.95
N LEU A 119 8.01 16.10 8.50
CA LEU A 119 9.01 16.97 7.89
C LEU A 119 10.07 16.10 7.19
N THR A 120 10.48 16.50 5.99
CA THR A 120 11.49 15.78 5.20
C THR A 120 12.73 16.64 5.05
N GLU A 121 13.87 16.14 5.53
CA GLU A 121 15.17 16.78 5.33
C GLU A 121 15.97 15.98 4.30
N ASN A 122 16.25 16.61 3.15
CA ASN A 122 16.87 15.97 1.98
C ASN A 122 18.38 16.24 1.88
N TYR A 123 18.91 17.23 2.61
CA TYR A 123 20.33 17.61 2.50
C TYR A 123 21.24 16.81 3.43
N ILE A 124 20.68 16.23 4.49
CA ILE A 124 21.39 15.32 5.39
C ILE A 124 21.11 13.88 4.91
N SER A 125 21.79 13.46 3.84
CA SER A 125 21.95 12.04 3.54
C SER A 125 23.14 11.53 4.36
N PRO A 126 22.93 10.76 5.44
CA PRO A 126 23.99 10.36 6.33
C PRO A 126 24.53 9.05 5.81
N THR A 127 25.44 9.14 4.85
CA THR A 127 26.37 8.03 4.65
C THR A 127 27.23 7.84 5.90
N ASN A 128 27.43 8.86 6.73
CA ASN A 128 27.95 8.73 8.11
C ASN A 128 27.42 9.87 9.01
N ILE A 129 26.62 9.56 10.03
CA ILE A 129 26.55 10.41 11.23
C ILE A 129 27.76 10.01 12.06
N ILE A 130 28.71 10.93 12.26
CA ILE A 130 29.85 10.75 13.19
C ILE A 130 29.40 11.23 14.56
#